data_AF-A0A6V7WV10-F1
#
_entry.id   AF-A0A6V7WV10-F1
#
_cell.length_a   1.000
_cell.length_b   1.000
_cell.length_c   1.000
_cell.angle_alpha   90.00
_cell.angle_beta   90.00
_cell.angle_gamma   90.00
#
_symmetry.space_group_name_H-M   'P 1'
#
loop_
_entity.id
_entity.type
_entity.pdbx_description
1 polymer ?
#
loop_
_entity_poly.entity_id
_entity_poly.type
_entity_poly.pdbx_seq_one_letter_code
_entity_poly.pdbx_strand_id
1 'polypeptide(L)'
;MGNKESQFNGRSDDIKTSQVLDSNFVKSFVELSDEDDNLGWEKFQIISILTNIRQYRLLSGLYDKALRIAKKDDNFFGQQLSLSLICDNRYSRATKMLQKCILQKEEEENNQNKFDESLISEYLHLARLQIEQLGDLELAESATLKAITLSSGTWLSGRCHLLLAMIFGLKAQYGNSLCSKKDLIAESIKYYEKAIELDPHDDTAHLYCALEYANSRDFERAKEYCQAALSLNTENPFAIMLLALIFTARKDYKGALELVINALNDFPSHYGLLVLRLKLEARYGRVEEAFTNFT
;
A
#
# COMPACT_ATOMS: atom_id res chain seq x y z
N MET A 1 -15.24 24.39 -44.56
CA MET A 1 -15.49 23.41 -43.48
C MET A 1 -14.33 23.50 -42.53
N GLY A 2 -14.50 24.22 -41.42
CA GLY A 2 -13.42 24.57 -40.49
C GLY A 2 -13.35 23.59 -39.33
N ASN A 3 -12.15 23.04 -39.09
CA ASN A 3 -11.78 22.43 -37.82
C ASN A 3 -11.33 23.55 -36.87
N LYS A 4 -12.04 23.70 -35.75
CA LYS A 4 -11.52 24.35 -34.55
C LYS A 4 -11.58 23.35 -33.41
N GLU A 5 -10.41 22.92 -32.99
CA GLU A 5 -10.16 22.32 -31.68
C GLU A 5 -10.68 23.28 -30.60
N SER A 6 -11.75 22.90 -29.92
CA SER A 6 -12.27 23.59 -28.76
C SER A 6 -11.71 22.92 -27.50
N GLN A 7 -10.75 23.62 -26.90
CA GLN A 7 -10.32 23.61 -25.50
C GLN A 7 -11.10 22.69 -24.56
N PHE A 8 -10.35 21.75 -23.98
CA PHE A 8 -10.67 21.00 -22.77
C PHE A 8 -11.28 21.89 -21.68
N ASN A 9 -12.55 21.64 -21.39
CA ASN A 9 -13.34 22.39 -20.42
C ASN A 9 -13.20 21.76 -19.03
N GLY A 10 -12.10 22.03 -18.33
CA GLY A 10 -11.85 21.62 -16.94
C GLY A 10 -12.60 22.45 -15.89
N ARG A 11 -13.86 22.85 -16.14
CA ARG A 11 -14.60 23.80 -15.28
C ARG A 11 -16.05 23.43 -14.96
N SER A 12 -16.62 22.37 -15.53
CA SER A 12 -18.05 22.06 -15.35
C SER A 12 -18.40 21.28 -14.09
N ASP A 13 -17.47 20.53 -13.51
CA ASP A 13 -17.76 19.64 -12.36
C ASP A 13 -17.54 20.31 -11.00
N ASP A 14 -16.81 21.42 -10.95
CA ASP A 14 -16.55 22.14 -9.69
C ASP A 14 -17.77 22.96 -9.23
N ILE A 15 -18.63 23.40 -10.16
CA ILE A 15 -19.76 24.29 -9.88
C ILE A 15 -20.92 23.55 -9.18
N LYS A 16 -21.04 22.22 -9.31
CA LYS A 16 -22.09 21.46 -8.62
C LYS A 16 -21.76 21.09 -7.17
N THR A 17 -20.47 21.13 -6.78
CA THR A 17 -20.07 20.81 -5.40
C THR A 17 -20.25 21.99 -4.44
N SER A 18 -20.25 23.23 -4.94
CA SER A 18 -20.34 24.42 -4.08
C SER A 18 -21.76 24.68 -3.55
N GLN A 19 -22.80 24.27 -4.28
CA GLN A 19 -24.22 24.47 -3.91
C GLN A 19 -24.77 23.40 -2.96
N VAL A 20 -24.15 22.22 -2.87
CA VAL A 20 -24.66 21.10 -2.05
C VAL A 20 -24.18 21.19 -0.59
N LEU A 21 -23.11 21.94 -0.34
CA LEU A 21 -22.47 22.05 0.97
C LEU A 21 -22.57 23.49 1.48
N ASP A 22 -23.78 23.88 1.89
CA ASP A 22 -24.03 25.20 2.48
C ASP A 22 -23.21 25.40 3.76
N SER A 23 -22.77 26.64 3.99
CA SER A 23 -21.94 27.01 5.14
C SER A 23 -22.58 26.60 6.48
N ASN A 24 -23.91 26.67 6.58
CA ASN A 24 -24.65 26.26 7.77
C ASN A 24 -24.63 24.74 7.99
N PHE A 25 -24.67 23.95 6.91
CA PHE A 25 -24.58 22.49 6.99
C PHE A 25 -23.18 22.03 7.40
N VAL A 26 -22.12 22.70 6.93
CA VAL A 26 -20.76 22.38 7.37
C VAL A 26 -20.52 22.82 8.80
N LYS A 27 -21.06 23.98 9.21
CA LYS A 27 -21.02 24.41 10.61
C LYS A 27 -21.72 23.42 11.53
N SER A 28 -22.94 22.98 11.19
CA SER A 28 -23.59 21.91 11.95
C SER A 28 -22.68 20.69 11.96
N PHE A 29 -22.19 20.20 10.82
CA PHE A 29 -21.29 19.05 10.75
C PHE A 29 -20.03 19.13 11.64
N VAL A 30 -19.46 20.32 11.82
CA VAL A 30 -18.31 20.57 12.72
C VAL A 30 -18.75 20.69 14.18
N GLU A 31 -19.86 21.38 14.44
CA GLU A 31 -20.46 21.60 15.76
C GLU A 31 -21.18 20.35 16.31
N LEU A 32 -21.40 19.31 15.48
CA LEU A 32 -21.78 17.96 15.90
C LEU A 32 -20.62 17.34 16.73
N SER A 33 -20.43 17.84 17.95
CA SER A 33 -19.46 17.37 18.94
C SER A 33 -20.04 16.25 19.80
N ASP A 34 -19.15 15.46 20.40
CA ASP A 34 -19.44 14.24 21.16
C ASP A 34 -20.18 14.47 22.51
N GLU A 35 -20.65 15.70 22.81
CA GLU A 35 -21.36 16.01 24.06
C GLU A 35 -22.85 15.59 24.06
N ASP A 36 -23.45 15.43 22.87
CA ASP A 36 -24.81 14.90 22.69
C ASP A 36 -24.75 13.61 21.84
N ASP A 37 -25.06 12.45 22.43
CA ASP A 37 -25.01 11.12 21.78
C ASP A 37 -25.76 11.05 20.44
N ASN A 38 -26.83 11.83 20.28
CA ASN A 38 -27.59 11.91 19.03
C ASN A 38 -26.84 12.63 17.90
N LEU A 39 -25.98 13.59 18.26
CA LEU A 39 -25.35 14.53 17.35
C LEU A 39 -24.09 13.92 16.70
N GLY A 40 -23.30 13.17 17.47
CA GLY A 40 -22.20 12.34 16.95
C GLY A 40 -22.69 11.25 15.99
N TRP A 41 -23.89 10.71 16.22
CA TRP A 41 -24.49 9.71 15.33
C TRP A 41 -24.84 10.27 13.95
N GLU A 42 -25.36 11.50 13.86
CA GLU A 42 -25.66 12.16 12.58
C GLU A 42 -24.38 12.37 11.73
N LYS A 43 -23.28 12.79 12.36
CA LYS A 43 -21.97 12.93 11.71
C LYS A 43 -21.52 11.59 11.13
N PHE A 44 -21.65 10.50 11.90
CA PHE A 44 -21.32 9.16 11.45
C PHE A 44 -22.23 8.68 10.31
N GLN A 45 -23.53 8.94 10.38
CA GLN A 45 -24.49 8.59 9.31
C GLN A 45 -24.13 9.27 7.99
N ILE A 46 -23.82 10.57 8.00
CA ILE A 46 -23.44 11.31 6.80
C ILE A 46 -22.17 10.71 6.17
N ILE A 47 -21.15 10.43 6.99
CA ILE A 47 -19.90 9.81 6.52
C ILE A 47 -20.20 8.43 5.92
N SER A 48 -20.96 7.59 6.64
CA SER A 48 -21.33 6.24 6.21
C SER A 48 -22.07 6.24 4.87
N ILE A 49 -23.07 7.12 4.71
CA ILE A 49 -23.84 7.26 3.47
C ILE A 49 -22.91 7.65 2.31
N LEU A 50 -22.07 8.66 2.49
CA LEU A 50 -21.15 9.11 1.44
C LEU A 50 -20.11 8.06 1.07
N THR A 51 -19.62 7.29 2.05
CA THR A 51 -18.70 6.18 1.81
C THR A 51 -19.37 5.02 1.06
N ASN A 52 -20.62 4.69 1.40
CA ASN A 52 -21.38 3.63 0.74
C ASN A 52 -21.70 3.98 -0.72
N ILE A 53 -22.01 5.25 -1.00
CA ILE A 53 -22.23 5.76 -2.37
C ILE A 53 -20.88 6.01 -3.09
N ARG A 54 -19.74 5.85 -2.40
CA ARG A 54 -18.38 6.10 -2.91
C ARG A 54 -18.17 7.53 -3.43
N GLN A 55 -18.83 8.51 -2.82
CA GLN A 55 -18.72 9.93 -3.18
C GLN A 55 -17.56 10.61 -2.44
N TYR A 56 -16.33 10.15 -2.67
CA TYR A 56 -15.13 10.66 -1.98
C TYR A 56 -14.78 12.10 -2.36
N ARG A 57 -15.15 12.57 -3.56
CA ARG A 57 -14.98 13.97 -3.96
C ARG A 57 -15.81 14.94 -3.12
N LEU A 58 -17.06 14.58 -2.82
CA LEU A 58 -17.93 15.41 -1.99
C LEU A 58 -17.50 15.34 -0.52
N LEU A 59 -17.12 14.15 -0.06
CA LEU A 59 -16.61 13.93 1.30
C LEU A 59 -15.33 14.72 1.59
N SER A 60 -14.37 14.72 0.66
CA SER A 60 -13.15 15.53 0.77
C SER A 60 -13.43 17.03 0.72
N GLY A 61 -14.44 17.47 -0.05
CA GLY A 61 -14.91 18.86 -0.03
C GLY A 61 -15.55 19.26 1.30
N LEU A 62 -16.33 18.36 1.91
CA LEU A 62 -16.90 18.54 3.24
C LEU A 62 -15.79 18.66 4.29
N TYR A 63 -14.81 17.76 4.30
CA TYR A 63 -13.70 17.82 5.24
C TYR A 63 -12.78 19.04 5.03
N ASP A 64 -12.55 19.49 3.81
CA ASP A 64 -11.78 20.71 3.54
C ASP A 64 -12.49 21.96 4.11
N LYS A 65 -13.82 22.04 3.95
CA LYS A 65 -14.60 23.11 4.58
C LYS A 65 -14.64 22.96 6.11
N ALA A 66 -14.79 21.74 6.61
CA ALA A 66 -14.81 21.45 8.04
C ALA A 66 -13.51 21.88 8.71
N LEU A 67 -12.35 21.54 8.13
CA LEU A 67 -11.02 21.92 8.63
C LEU A 67 -10.78 23.44 8.67
N ARG A 68 -11.51 24.23 7.88
CA ARG A 68 -11.41 25.71 7.93
C ARG A 68 -12.22 26.32 9.08
N ILE A 69 -13.26 25.62 9.52
CA ILE A 69 -14.19 26.06 10.57
C ILE A 69 -13.73 25.52 11.92
N ALA A 70 -13.39 24.24 11.98
CA ALA A 70 -12.61 23.65 13.04
C ALA A 70 -11.31 24.47 13.16
N LYS A 71 -10.96 24.87 14.37
CA LYS A 71 -9.67 25.55 14.60
C LYS A 71 -8.55 24.63 14.10
N LYS A 72 -7.40 25.20 13.75
CA LYS A 72 -6.31 24.55 12.98
C LYS A 72 -5.76 23.24 13.58
N ASP A 73 -6.13 22.87 14.81
CA ASP A 73 -5.47 21.84 15.62
C ASP A 73 -6.27 20.52 15.68
N ASP A 74 -7.38 20.38 14.94
CA ASP A 74 -8.14 19.12 14.93
C ASP A 74 -7.47 18.06 14.02
N ASN A 75 -6.53 17.30 14.60
CA ASN A 75 -5.82 16.19 13.95
C ASN A 75 -6.79 15.18 13.29
N PHE A 76 -7.96 14.96 13.88
CA PHE A 76 -8.98 14.06 13.34
C PHE A 76 -9.46 14.46 11.95
N PHE A 77 -9.85 15.72 11.73
CA PHE A 77 -10.35 16.16 10.43
C PHE A 77 -9.24 16.17 9.37
N GLY A 78 -8.00 16.46 9.76
CA GLY A 78 -6.83 16.36 8.89
C GLY A 78 -6.60 14.93 8.38
N GLN A 79 -6.65 13.95 9.29
CA GLN A 79 -6.55 12.53 8.94
C GLN A 79 -7.70 12.07 8.04
N GLN A 80 -8.96 12.39 8.38
CA GLN A 80 -10.11 11.98 7.57
C GLN A 80 -10.12 12.63 6.19
N LEU A 81 -9.69 13.90 6.09
CA LEU A 81 -9.46 14.55 4.82
C LEU A 81 -8.40 13.80 4.00
N SER A 82 -7.28 13.43 4.61
CA SER A 82 -6.21 12.70 3.91
C SER A 82 -6.70 11.36 3.34
N LEU A 83 -7.45 10.58 4.12
CA LEU A 83 -8.03 9.30 3.69
C LEU A 83 -9.01 9.50 2.54
N SER A 84 -9.91 10.49 2.66
CA SER A 84 -10.87 10.80 1.59
C SER A 84 -10.19 11.25 0.28
N LEU A 85 -9.07 11.97 0.37
CA LEU A 85 -8.27 12.38 -0.79
C LEU A 85 -7.55 11.20 -1.44
N ILE A 86 -7.10 10.21 -0.65
CA ILE A 86 -6.51 8.96 -1.17
C ILE A 86 -7.58 8.19 -1.96
N CYS A 87 -8.79 8.04 -1.42
CA CYS A 87 -9.90 7.37 -2.12
C CYS A 87 -10.36 8.12 -3.39
N ASP A 88 -10.15 9.43 -3.44
CA ASP A 88 -10.43 10.28 -4.61
C ASP A 88 -9.23 10.42 -5.57
N ASN A 89 -8.18 9.59 -5.40
CA ASN A 89 -6.96 9.55 -6.21
C ASN A 89 -6.15 10.86 -6.27
N ARG A 90 -6.36 11.78 -5.32
CA ARG A 90 -5.62 13.06 -5.22
C ARG A 90 -4.42 12.93 -4.29
N TYR A 91 -3.49 12.04 -4.66
CA TYR A 91 -2.38 11.62 -3.81
C TYR A 91 -1.43 12.75 -3.42
N SER A 92 -1.11 13.67 -4.34
CA SER A 92 -0.21 14.80 -4.06
C SER A 92 -0.76 15.79 -3.04
N ARG A 93 -2.09 15.91 -2.95
CA ARG A 93 -2.75 16.72 -1.93
C ARG A 93 -2.84 15.95 -0.61
N ALA A 94 -3.14 14.64 -0.69
CA ALA A 94 -3.20 13.77 0.47
C ALA A 94 -1.86 13.73 1.22
N THR A 95 -0.73 13.58 0.51
CA THR A 95 0.60 13.56 1.13
C THR A 95 0.93 14.85 1.87
N LYS A 96 0.65 16.00 1.26
CA LYS A 96 0.85 17.32 1.91
C LYS A 96 -0.02 17.47 3.16
N MET A 97 -1.25 16.93 3.14
CA MET A 97 -2.11 16.94 4.32
C MET A 97 -1.60 15.99 5.40
N LEU A 98 -1.17 14.78 5.05
CA LEU A 98 -0.55 13.84 6.01
C LEU A 98 0.69 14.43 6.66
N GLN A 99 1.59 15.03 5.89
CA GLN A 99 2.78 15.70 6.42
C GLN A 99 2.43 16.80 7.44
N LYS A 100 1.37 17.57 7.19
CA LYS A 100 0.90 18.57 8.15
C LYS A 100 0.37 17.93 9.45
N CYS A 101 -0.41 16.86 9.35
CA CYS A 101 -0.93 16.16 10.53
C CYS A 101 0.22 15.59 11.38
N ILE A 102 1.21 14.99 10.71
CA ILE A 102 2.41 14.46 11.36
C ILE A 102 3.17 15.57 12.10
N LEU A 103 3.39 16.73 11.46
CA LEU A 103 4.09 17.85 12.09
C LEU A 103 3.36 18.37 13.34
N GLN A 104 2.03 18.45 13.30
CA GLN A 104 1.23 18.85 14.47
C GLN A 104 1.37 17.87 15.62
N LYS A 105 1.35 16.56 15.32
CA LYS A 105 1.54 15.52 16.34
C LYS A 105 2.96 15.46 16.90
N GLU A 106 3.99 15.71 16.09
CA GLU A 106 5.37 15.82 16.57
C GLU A 106 5.49 16.98 17.58
N GLU A 107 4.82 18.11 17.34
CA GLU A 107 4.79 19.24 18.28
C GLU A 107 4.05 18.87 19.57
N GLU A 108 2.93 18.15 19.48
CA GLU A 108 2.18 17.66 20.65
C GLU A 108 2.98 16.66 21.49
N GLU A 109 3.65 15.68 20.87
CA GLU A 109 4.48 14.68 21.55
C GLU A 109 5.63 15.34 22.31
N ASN A 110 6.32 16.31 21.69
CA ASN A 110 7.40 17.06 22.33
C ASN A 110 6.91 17.89 23.53
N ASN A 111 5.67 18.39 23.48
CA ASN A 111 5.10 19.20 24.55
C ASN A 111 4.58 18.34 25.71
N GLN A 112 4.03 17.16 25.43
CA GLN A 112 3.34 16.33 26.41
C GLN A 112 4.19 15.14 26.92
N ASN A 113 5.36 14.87 26.32
CA ASN A 113 6.19 13.69 26.60
C ASN A 113 5.37 12.38 26.63
N LYS A 114 4.32 12.32 25.80
CA LYS A 114 3.39 11.21 25.75
C LYS A 114 3.54 10.53 24.40
N PHE A 115 3.95 9.28 24.44
CA PHE A 115 4.09 8.44 23.27
C PHE A 115 2.73 8.12 22.67
N ASP A 116 2.52 8.50 21.41
CA ASP A 116 1.30 8.20 20.66
C ASP A 116 1.59 7.23 19.52
N GLU A 117 1.13 5.97 19.66
CA GLU A 117 1.22 4.94 18.61
C GLU A 117 0.61 5.39 17.27
N SER A 118 -0.33 6.32 17.32
CA SER A 118 -0.98 6.90 16.13
C SER A 118 -0.03 7.69 15.23
N LEU A 119 1.10 8.19 15.76
CA LEU A 119 2.10 8.88 14.94
C LEU A 119 2.89 7.89 14.08
N ILE A 120 3.18 6.70 14.60
CA ILE A 120 3.84 5.61 13.85
C ILE A 120 2.97 5.21 12.67
N SER A 121 1.66 5.02 12.88
CA SER A 121 0.76 4.62 11.80
C SER A 121 0.66 5.68 10.71
N GLU A 122 0.69 6.97 11.04
CA GLU A 122 0.72 8.05 10.06
C GLU A 122 1.99 8.03 9.21
N TYR A 123 3.15 7.83 9.83
CA TYR A 123 4.40 7.68 9.11
C TYR A 123 4.37 6.48 8.16
N LEU A 124 3.81 5.35 8.59
CA LEU A 124 3.64 4.16 7.77
C LEU A 124 2.66 4.40 6.60
N HIS A 125 1.54 5.09 6.85
CA HIS A 125 0.59 5.46 5.80
C HIS A 125 1.21 6.41 4.78
N LEU A 126 1.99 7.40 5.24
CA LEU A 126 2.72 8.30 4.36
C LEU A 126 3.72 7.55 3.49
N ALA A 127 4.56 6.70 4.10
CA ALA A 127 5.55 5.92 3.37
C ALA A 127 4.89 4.98 2.34
N ARG A 128 3.82 4.29 2.73
CA ARG A 128 3.05 3.43 1.81
C ARG A 128 2.48 4.21 0.63
N LEU A 129 1.90 5.39 0.88
CA LEU A 129 1.35 6.24 -0.17
C LEU A 129 2.43 6.71 -1.17
N GLN A 130 3.64 7.02 -0.66
CA GLN A 130 4.77 7.39 -1.52
C GLN A 130 5.22 6.23 -2.40
N ILE A 131 5.35 5.03 -1.83
CA ILE A 131 5.75 3.82 -2.54
C ILE A 131 4.76 3.46 -3.64
N GLU A 132 3.46 3.42 -3.33
CA GLU A 132 2.44 2.90 -4.25
C GLU A 132 2.08 3.88 -5.37
N GLN A 133 2.06 5.20 -5.09
CA GLN A 133 1.41 6.18 -6.00
C GLN A 133 2.34 7.24 -6.57
N LEU A 134 3.36 7.68 -5.82
CA LEU A 134 4.20 8.82 -6.20
C LEU A 134 5.63 8.42 -6.62
N GLY A 135 6.11 7.26 -6.16
CA GLY A 135 7.44 6.74 -6.48
C GLY A 135 8.59 7.46 -5.77
N ASP A 136 8.30 8.32 -4.78
CA ASP A 136 9.33 9.02 -4.00
C ASP A 136 9.88 8.12 -2.88
N LEU A 137 10.89 7.33 -3.23
CA LEU A 137 11.51 6.36 -2.33
C LEU A 137 12.36 7.00 -1.23
N GLU A 138 12.84 8.23 -1.42
CA GLU A 138 13.65 8.95 -0.42
C GLU A 138 12.75 9.48 0.71
N LEU A 139 11.62 10.09 0.36
CA LEU A 139 10.64 10.50 1.36
C LEU A 139 10.07 9.29 2.12
N ALA A 140 9.77 8.18 1.42
CA ALA A 140 9.31 6.95 2.06
C ALA A 140 10.35 6.39 3.07
N GLU A 141 11.63 6.39 2.71
CA GLU A 141 12.71 5.95 3.59
C GLU A 141 12.81 6.85 4.83
N SER A 142 12.84 8.17 4.65
CA SER A 142 12.96 9.10 5.79
C SER A 142 11.80 8.94 6.79
N ALA A 143 10.58 8.75 6.27
CA ALA A 143 9.39 8.53 7.07
C ALA A 143 9.41 7.19 7.81
N THR A 144 9.85 6.11 7.16
CA THR A 144 9.97 4.79 7.80
C THR A 144 11.08 4.74 8.84
N LEU A 145 12.22 5.40 8.61
CA LEU A 145 13.28 5.50 9.61
C LEU A 145 12.80 6.23 10.87
N LYS A 146 12.05 7.33 10.72
CA LYS A 146 11.38 7.98 11.85
C LYS A 146 10.42 7.04 12.57
N ALA A 147 9.58 6.30 11.82
CA ALA A 147 8.68 5.29 12.42
C ALA A 147 9.45 4.20 13.19
N ILE A 148 10.61 3.77 12.72
CA ILE A 148 11.46 2.80 13.41
C ILE A 148 11.99 3.38 14.73
N THR A 149 12.43 4.64 14.73
CA THR A 149 12.91 5.29 15.96
C THR A 149 11.84 5.40 17.03
N LEU A 150 10.58 5.60 16.61
CA LEU A 150 9.42 5.68 17.52
C LEU A 150 8.91 4.29 17.93
N SER A 151 9.01 3.28 17.07
CA SER A 151 8.42 1.95 17.29
C SER A 151 9.27 1.00 18.16
N SER A 152 10.34 1.46 18.80
CA SER A 152 11.17 0.59 19.64
C SER A 152 10.35 -0.02 20.79
N GLY A 153 10.11 -1.34 20.72
CA GLY A 153 9.34 -2.08 21.73
C GLY A 153 7.84 -2.21 21.45
N THR A 154 7.32 -1.68 20.33
CA THR A 154 5.92 -1.89 19.92
C THR A 154 5.78 -3.00 18.89
N TRP A 155 4.60 -3.60 18.81
CA TRP A 155 4.26 -4.63 17.81
C TRP A 155 4.32 -4.09 16.37
N LEU A 156 4.25 -2.78 16.18
CA LEU A 156 4.40 -2.11 14.88
C LEU A 156 5.86 -2.14 14.36
N SER A 157 6.83 -2.46 15.21
CA SER A 157 8.25 -2.48 14.82
C SER A 157 8.51 -3.45 13.67
N GLY A 158 7.90 -4.64 13.69
CA GLY A 158 8.01 -5.62 12.60
C GLY A 158 7.54 -5.05 11.26
N ARG A 159 6.38 -4.37 11.26
CA ARG A 159 5.83 -3.71 10.06
C ARG A 159 6.70 -2.56 9.56
N CYS A 160 7.33 -1.81 10.46
CA CYS A 160 8.25 -0.74 10.09
C CYS A 160 9.48 -1.29 9.37
N HIS A 161 10.06 -2.38 9.88
CA HIS A 161 11.18 -3.08 9.25
C HIS A 161 10.79 -3.70 7.91
N LEU A 162 9.60 -4.30 7.81
CA LEU A 162 9.06 -4.83 6.56
C LEU A 162 8.93 -3.73 5.50
N LEU A 163 8.36 -2.58 5.84
CA LEU A 163 8.19 -1.48 4.90
C LEU A 163 9.53 -0.89 4.45
N LEU A 164 10.49 -0.78 5.37
CA LEU A 164 11.84 -0.34 5.03
C LEU A 164 12.55 -1.34 4.10
N ALA A 165 12.42 -2.64 4.36
CA ALA A 165 12.94 -3.69 3.48
C ALA A 165 12.37 -3.56 2.06
N MET A 166 11.04 -3.37 1.93
CA MET A 166 10.39 -3.13 0.63
C MET A 166 10.98 -1.91 -0.09
N ILE A 167 11.25 -0.81 0.63
CA ILE A 167 11.85 0.40 0.03
C ILE A 167 13.23 0.08 -0.54
N PHE A 168 14.09 -0.63 0.21
CA PHE A 168 15.41 -1.04 -0.28
C PHE A 168 15.32 -1.99 -1.49
N GLY A 169 14.37 -2.95 -1.46
CA GLY A 169 14.08 -3.82 -2.60
C GLY A 169 13.67 -3.04 -3.86
N LEU A 170 12.77 -2.06 -3.71
CA LEU A 170 12.35 -1.18 -4.82
C LEU A 170 13.51 -0.30 -5.33
N LYS A 171 14.31 0.28 -4.42
CA LYS A 171 15.51 1.02 -4.81
C LYS A 171 16.49 0.14 -5.58
N ALA A 172 16.65 -1.12 -5.21
CA ALA A 172 17.48 -2.09 -5.93
C ALA A 172 16.91 -2.44 -7.33
N GLN A 173 15.58 -2.43 -7.48
CA GLN A 173 14.92 -2.68 -8.76
C GLN A 173 15.07 -1.49 -9.72
N TYR A 174 14.89 -0.26 -9.24
CA TYR A 174 14.98 0.96 -10.05
C TYR A 174 16.39 1.55 -10.16
N GLY A 175 17.34 1.09 -9.33
CA GLY A 175 18.72 1.56 -9.32
C GLY A 175 19.49 1.17 -10.59
N ASN A 176 20.19 2.13 -11.19
CA ASN A 176 20.92 1.94 -12.45
C ASN A 176 22.31 1.28 -12.30
N SER A 177 22.87 1.20 -11.08
CA SER A 177 24.22 0.66 -10.83
C SER A 177 24.18 -0.75 -10.25
N LEU A 178 24.91 -1.69 -10.88
CA LEU A 178 24.93 -3.10 -10.49
C LEU A 178 25.59 -3.34 -9.11
N CYS A 179 26.62 -2.57 -8.75
CA CYS A 179 27.28 -2.70 -7.45
C CYS A 179 26.33 -2.27 -6.33
N SER A 180 25.72 -1.09 -6.49
CA SER A 180 24.69 -0.57 -5.58
C SER A 180 23.48 -1.52 -5.46
N LYS A 181 23.09 -2.18 -6.56
CA LYS A 181 21.98 -3.14 -6.53
C LYS A 181 22.23 -4.32 -5.60
N LYS A 182 23.43 -4.91 -5.59
CA LYS A 182 23.74 -6.04 -4.70
C LYS A 182 23.72 -5.62 -3.23
N ASP A 183 24.27 -4.45 -2.94
CA ASP A 183 24.34 -3.91 -1.58
C ASP A 183 22.93 -3.61 -1.06
N LEU A 184 22.07 -2.99 -1.88
CA LEU A 184 20.67 -2.70 -1.55
C LEU A 184 19.83 -3.98 -1.35
N ILE A 185 20.07 -5.03 -2.14
CA ILE A 185 19.41 -6.34 -1.94
C ILE A 185 19.83 -6.94 -0.59
N ALA A 186 21.13 -6.85 -0.24
CA ALA A 186 21.62 -7.36 1.04
C ALA A 186 21.02 -6.59 2.23
N GLU A 187 20.89 -5.25 2.12
CA GLU A 187 20.20 -4.44 3.12
C GLU A 187 18.72 -4.81 3.24
N SER A 188 18.04 -4.98 2.11
CA SER A 188 16.64 -5.42 2.05
C SER A 188 16.43 -6.75 2.79
N ILE A 189 17.24 -7.77 2.49
CA ILE A 189 17.20 -9.07 3.16
C ILE A 189 17.37 -8.93 4.67
N LYS A 190 18.35 -8.14 5.12
CA LYS A 190 18.61 -7.91 6.55
C LYS A 190 17.39 -7.30 7.26
N TYR A 191 16.68 -6.37 6.62
CA TYR A 191 15.47 -5.78 7.20
C TYR A 191 14.28 -6.74 7.17
N TYR A 192 14.15 -7.59 6.14
CA TYR A 192 13.15 -8.65 6.13
C TYR A 192 13.38 -9.69 7.22
N GLU A 193 14.61 -10.13 7.43
CA GLU A 193 14.95 -11.08 8.49
C GLU A 193 14.60 -10.51 9.87
N LYS A 194 14.90 -9.23 10.11
CA LYS A 194 14.46 -8.54 11.33
C LYS A 194 12.94 -8.45 11.45
N ALA A 195 12.23 -8.20 10.36
CA ALA A 195 10.77 -8.16 10.36
C ALA A 195 10.20 -9.54 10.74
N ILE A 196 10.77 -10.63 10.22
CA ILE A 196 10.40 -12.01 10.54
C ILE A 196 10.75 -12.37 12.00
N GLU A 197 11.89 -11.91 12.52
CA GLU A 197 12.25 -12.10 13.93
C GLU A 197 11.24 -11.42 14.88
N LEU A 198 10.75 -10.24 14.49
CA LEU A 198 9.77 -9.47 15.27
C LEU A 198 8.33 -9.99 15.10
N ASP A 199 7.96 -10.44 13.91
CA ASP A 199 6.67 -11.05 13.60
C ASP A 199 6.83 -12.32 12.74
N PRO A 200 6.99 -13.49 13.39
CA PRO A 200 7.19 -14.76 12.69
C PRO A 200 5.94 -15.26 11.95
N HIS A 201 4.76 -14.69 12.20
CA HIS A 201 3.51 -15.14 11.58
C HIS A 201 3.13 -14.32 10.34
N ASP A 202 3.95 -13.35 9.95
CA ASP A 202 3.73 -12.55 8.75
C ASP A 202 4.17 -13.31 7.48
N ASP A 203 3.19 -13.84 6.73
CA ASP A 203 3.40 -14.53 5.46
C ASP A 203 4.00 -13.61 4.39
N THR A 204 3.65 -12.31 4.43
CA THR A 204 4.16 -11.32 3.49
C THR A 204 5.65 -11.06 3.70
N ALA A 205 6.10 -11.00 4.96
CA ALA A 205 7.52 -10.87 5.30
C ALA A 205 8.34 -12.02 4.71
N HIS A 206 7.87 -13.26 4.90
CA HIS A 206 8.51 -14.47 4.36
C HIS A 206 8.52 -14.47 2.83
N LEU A 207 7.39 -14.11 2.20
CA LEU A 207 7.26 -14.06 0.73
C LEU A 207 8.24 -13.05 0.11
N TYR A 208 8.30 -11.82 0.63
CA TYR A 208 9.17 -10.81 0.08
C TYR A 208 10.65 -11.06 0.41
N CYS A 209 10.96 -11.66 1.57
CA CYS A 209 12.31 -12.16 1.87
C CYS A 209 12.76 -13.20 0.83
N ALA A 210 11.88 -14.17 0.53
CA ALA A 210 12.13 -15.18 -0.49
C ALA A 210 12.37 -14.56 -1.88
N LEU A 211 11.62 -13.50 -2.22
CA LEU A 211 11.78 -12.77 -3.47
C LEU A 211 13.17 -12.14 -3.58
N GLU A 212 13.67 -11.51 -2.51
CA GLU A 212 15.01 -10.92 -2.51
C GLU A 212 16.14 -11.95 -2.53
N TYR A 213 15.95 -13.09 -1.85
CA TYR A 213 16.85 -14.23 -1.99
C TYR A 213 16.85 -14.80 -3.43
N ALA A 214 15.69 -14.85 -4.10
CA ALA A 214 15.61 -15.23 -5.51
C ALA A 214 16.32 -14.20 -6.42
N ASN A 215 16.20 -12.91 -6.12
CA ASN A 215 16.91 -11.83 -6.83
C ASN A 215 18.43 -11.91 -6.66
N SER A 216 18.91 -12.30 -5.47
CA SER A 216 20.34 -12.54 -5.20
C SER A 216 20.86 -13.87 -5.75
N ARG A 217 19.99 -14.69 -6.36
CA ARG A 217 20.26 -16.03 -6.91
C ARG A 217 20.55 -17.12 -5.87
N ASP A 218 20.26 -16.86 -4.60
CA ASP A 218 20.25 -17.90 -3.57
C ASP A 218 18.89 -18.62 -3.60
N PHE A 219 18.78 -19.57 -4.53
CA PHE A 219 17.54 -20.31 -4.73
C PHE A 219 17.23 -21.30 -3.59
N GLU A 220 18.20 -21.63 -2.74
CA GLU A 220 17.99 -22.57 -1.62
C GLU A 220 17.22 -21.88 -0.52
N ARG A 221 17.74 -20.76 -0.02
CA ARG A 221 17.04 -19.94 0.97
C ARG A 221 15.72 -19.39 0.43
N ALA A 222 15.69 -18.94 -0.82
CA ALA A 222 14.44 -18.48 -1.43
C ALA A 222 13.34 -19.55 -1.37
N LYS A 223 13.70 -20.82 -1.59
CA LYS A 223 12.73 -21.93 -1.51
C LYS A 223 12.24 -22.14 -0.07
N GLU A 224 13.14 -22.11 0.91
CA GLU A 224 12.81 -22.27 2.33
C GLU A 224 11.84 -21.19 2.81
N TYR A 225 12.14 -19.91 2.53
CA TYR A 225 11.26 -18.80 2.90
C TYR A 225 9.92 -18.84 2.13
N CYS A 226 9.91 -19.24 0.85
CA CYS A 226 8.66 -19.47 0.12
C CYS A 226 7.80 -20.56 0.76
N GLN A 227 8.42 -21.66 1.18
CA GLN A 227 7.72 -22.77 1.84
C GLN A 227 7.19 -22.35 3.21
N ALA A 228 7.94 -21.54 3.96
CA ALA A 228 7.48 -20.95 5.21
C ALA A 228 6.26 -20.03 4.97
N ALA A 229 6.31 -19.15 3.96
CA ALA A 229 5.16 -18.32 3.58
C ALA A 229 3.92 -19.16 3.23
N LEU A 230 4.09 -20.23 2.46
CA LEU A 230 3.00 -21.16 2.11
C LEU A 230 2.48 -21.96 3.30
N SER A 231 3.31 -22.22 4.32
CA SER A 231 2.87 -22.90 5.54
C SER A 231 1.99 -22.00 6.42
N LEU A 232 2.23 -20.69 6.38
CA LEU A 232 1.42 -19.68 7.07
C LEU A 232 0.14 -19.37 6.29
N ASN A 233 0.27 -19.23 4.97
CA ASN A 233 -0.84 -18.93 4.07
C ASN A 233 -0.77 -19.82 2.81
N THR A 234 -1.50 -20.93 2.87
CA THR A 234 -1.57 -21.91 1.77
C THR A 234 -2.25 -21.36 0.53
N GLU A 235 -3.09 -20.34 0.68
CA GLU A 235 -3.93 -19.77 -0.38
C GLU A 235 -3.28 -18.53 -1.03
N ASN A 236 -1.98 -18.33 -0.90
CA ASN A 236 -1.29 -17.18 -1.49
C ASN A 236 -0.75 -17.49 -2.90
N PRO A 237 -1.39 -16.99 -3.99
CA PRO A 237 -0.96 -17.29 -5.36
C PRO A 237 0.43 -16.74 -5.68
N PHE A 238 0.85 -15.65 -5.02
CA PHE A 238 2.16 -15.04 -5.23
C PHE A 238 3.29 -15.93 -4.72
N ALA A 239 3.09 -16.59 -3.57
CA ALA A 239 4.06 -17.52 -3.01
C ALA A 239 4.20 -18.78 -3.89
N ILE A 240 3.08 -19.32 -4.40
CA ILE A 240 3.11 -20.46 -5.33
C ILE A 240 3.81 -20.07 -6.64
N MET A 241 3.48 -18.89 -7.18
CA MET A 241 4.10 -18.37 -8.39
C MET A 241 5.61 -18.16 -8.22
N LEU A 242 6.05 -17.61 -7.08
CA LEU A 242 7.48 -17.44 -6.79
C LEU A 242 8.19 -18.79 -6.67
N LEU A 243 7.59 -19.79 -6.01
CA LEU A 243 8.13 -21.13 -5.92
C LEU A 243 8.28 -21.79 -7.30
N ALA A 244 7.25 -21.67 -8.15
CA ALA A 244 7.31 -22.15 -9.52
C ALA A 244 8.42 -21.45 -10.33
N LEU A 245 8.57 -20.13 -10.17
CA LEU A 245 9.67 -19.36 -10.80
C LEU A 245 11.05 -19.84 -10.31
N ILE A 246 11.21 -20.14 -9.02
CA ILE A 246 12.45 -20.71 -8.46
C ILE A 246 12.75 -22.08 -9.11
N PHE A 247 11.74 -22.93 -9.31
CA PHE A 247 11.91 -24.21 -10.02
C PHE A 247 12.31 -24.01 -11.49
N THR A 248 11.72 -23.02 -12.18
CA THR A 248 12.14 -22.68 -13.55
C THR A 248 13.59 -22.21 -13.62
N ALA A 249 14.05 -21.42 -12.65
CA ALA A 249 15.43 -20.96 -12.58
C ALA A 249 16.41 -22.12 -12.36
N ARG A 250 15.97 -23.17 -11.63
CA ARG A 250 16.70 -24.43 -11.46
C ARG A 250 16.58 -25.40 -12.63
N LYS A 251 15.89 -25.02 -13.72
CA LYS A 251 15.58 -25.86 -14.90
C LYS A 251 14.65 -27.05 -14.63
N ASP A 252 13.98 -27.08 -13.48
CA ASP A 252 12.93 -28.06 -13.20
C ASP A 252 11.58 -27.55 -13.73
N TYR A 253 11.42 -27.63 -15.05
CA TYR A 253 10.20 -27.17 -15.71
C TYR A 253 9.00 -28.08 -15.43
N LYS A 254 9.23 -29.37 -15.14
CA LYS A 254 8.16 -30.33 -14.85
C LYS A 254 7.52 -30.03 -13.51
N GLY A 255 8.34 -29.92 -12.45
CA GLY A 255 7.85 -29.57 -11.13
C GLY A 255 7.20 -28.19 -11.10
N ALA A 256 7.75 -27.21 -11.85
CA ALA A 256 7.13 -25.90 -11.98
C ALA A 256 5.74 -25.95 -12.63
N LEU A 257 5.59 -26.75 -13.70
CA LEU A 257 4.31 -26.88 -14.41
C LEU A 257 3.26 -27.56 -13.54
N GLU A 258 3.61 -28.65 -12.85
CA GLU A 258 2.71 -29.35 -11.93
C GLU A 258 2.22 -28.43 -10.80
N LEU A 259 3.12 -27.65 -10.20
CA LEU A 259 2.76 -26.66 -9.19
C LEU A 259 1.76 -25.62 -9.72
N VAL A 260 1.99 -25.08 -10.92
CA VAL A 260 1.12 -24.07 -11.51
C VAL A 260 -0.24 -24.64 -11.92
N ILE A 261 -0.29 -25.87 -12.44
CA ILE A 261 -1.56 -26.55 -12.76
C ILE A 261 -2.38 -26.75 -11.49
N ASN A 262 -1.74 -27.24 -10.41
CA ASN A 262 -2.42 -27.41 -9.12
C ASN A 262 -2.95 -26.07 -8.59
N ALA A 263 -2.14 -25.01 -8.64
CA ALA A 263 -2.55 -23.68 -8.21
C ALA A 263 -3.71 -23.11 -9.04
N LEU A 264 -3.79 -23.42 -10.34
CA LEU A 264 -4.88 -22.97 -11.21
C LEU A 264 -6.19 -23.72 -10.96
N ASN A 265 -6.16 -24.90 -10.34
CA ASN A 265 -7.40 -25.55 -9.88
C ASN A 265 -8.07 -24.73 -8.77
N ASP A 266 -7.26 -24.18 -7.86
CA ASP A 266 -7.73 -23.34 -6.76
C ASP A 266 -8.01 -21.90 -7.22
N PHE A 267 -7.17 -21.38 -8.14
CA PHE A 267 -7.21 -20.00 -8.63
C PHE A 267 -7.36 -19.91 -10.16
N PRO A 268 -8.51 -20.34 -10.73
CA PRO A 268 -8.66 -20.48 -12.18
C PRO A 268 -8.58 -19.15 -12.95
N SER A 269 -8.94 -18.03 -12.32
CA SER A 269 -8.92 -16.70 -12.93
C SER A 269 -7.65 -15.89 -12.65
N HIS A 270 -6.66 -16.47 -11.96
CA HIS A 270 -5.45 -15.71 -11.58
C HIS A 270 -4.51 -15.51 -12.78
N TYR A 271 -4.53 -14.29 -13.32
CA TYR A 271 -3.79 -13.91 -14.53
C TYR A 271 -2.30 -14.27 -14.49
N GLY A 272 -1.61 -14.02 -13.36
CA GLY A 272 -0.18 -14.29 -13.24
C GLY A 272 0.18 -15.77 -13.40
N LEU A 273 -0.68 -16.66 -12.90
CA LEU A 273 -0.47 -18.11 -12.97
C LEU A 273 -0.77 -18.63 -14.38
N LEU A 274 -1.81 -18.11 -15.04
CA LEU A 274 -2.12 -18.43 -16.44
C LEU A 274 -0.97 -18.05 -17.37
N VAL A 275 -0.41 -16.86 -17.20
CA VAL A 275 0.75 -16.40 -17.99
C VAL A 275 1.98 -17.26 -17.72
N LEU A 276 2.22 -17.65 -16.45
CA LEU A 276 3.35 -18.51 -16.11
C LEU A 276 3.19 -19.91 -16.73
N ARG A 277 1.98 -20.47 -16.70
CA ARG A 277 1.65 -21.75 -17.33
C ARG A 277 1.95 -21.72 -18.84
N LEU A 278 1.44 -20.72 -19.55
CA LEU A 278 1.70 -20.55 -20.99
C LEU A 278 3.19 -20.53 -21.31
N LYS A 279 3.97 -19.76 -20.53
CA LYS A 279 5.43 -19.67 -20.70
C LYS A 279 6.12 -21.02 -20.46
N LEU A 280 5.64 -21.79 -19.48
CA LEU A 280 6.16 -23.12 -19.16
C LEU A 280 5.82 -24.15 -20.24
N GLU A 281 4.58 -24.20 -20.72
CA GLU A 281 4.15 -25.10 -21.79
C GLU A 281 4.88 -24.83 -23.11
N ALA A 282 5.08 -23.55 -23.45
CA ALA A 282 5.88 -23.13 -24.60
C ALA A 282 7.35 -23.56 -24.49
N ARG A 283 7.95 -23.48 -23.30
CA ARG A 283 9.34 -23.91 -23.04
C ARG A 283 9.50 -25.43 -23.04
N TYR A 284 8.47 -26.16 -22.59
CA TYR A 284 8.47 -27.61 -22.43
C TYR A 284 8.03 -28.37 -23.70
N GLY A 285 7.59 -27.66 -24.74
CA GLY A 285 7.28 -28.22 -26.06
C GLY A 285 5.85 -28.71 -26.25
N ARG A 286 4.92 -28.36 -25.34
CA ARG A 286 3.49 -28.70 -25.45
C ARG A 286 2.69 -27.53 -25.98
N VAL A 287 3.05 -27.05 -27.17
CA VAL A 287 2.45 -25.86 -27.77
C VAL A 287 0.95 -26.07 -28.06
N GLU A 288 0.54 -27.28 -28.45
CA GLU A 288 -0.86 -27.58 -28.78
C GLU A 288 -1.78 -27.57 -27.55
N GLU A 289 -1.36 -28.14 -26.41
CA GLU A 289 -2.11 -28.11 -25.14
C GLU A 289 -2.23 -26.69 -24.55
N ALA A 290 -1.29 -25.80 -24.91
CA ALA A 290 -1.28 -24.42 -24.44
C ALA A 290 -2.37 -23.57 -25.08
N PHE A 291 -2.72 -23.81 -26.34
CA PHE A 291 -3.74 -23.02 -27.05
C PHE A 291 -5.17 -23.54 -26.83
N THR A 292 -5.34 -24.83 -26.58
CA THR A 292 -6.67 -25.44 -26.35
C THR A 292 -7.32 -25.03 -25.03
N ASN A 293 -6.53 -24.59 -24.05
CA ASN A 293 -7.00 -24.28 -22.69
C ASN A 293 -7.34 -22.79 -22.47
N PHE A 294 -7.17 -21.93 -23.48
CA PHE A 294 -7.49 -20.50 -23.42
C PHE A 294 -8.73 -20.10 -24.25
N THR A 295 -9.41 -21.07 -24.87
CA THR A 295 -10.72 -20.91 -25.52
C THR A 295 -11.83 -21.36 -24.58
#